data_AF-X1Q106-F1
#
_entry.id   AF-X1Q106-F1
#
_cell.length_a   1.000
_cell.length_b   1.000
_cell.length_c   1.000
_cell.angle_alpha   90.00
_cell.angle_beta   90.00
_cell.angle_gamma   90.00
#
_symmetry.space_group_name_H-M   'P 1'
#
loop_
_entity.id
_entity.type
_entity.pdbx_description
1 polymer ?
#
loop_
_entity_poly.entity_id
_entity_poly.type
_entity_poly.pdbx_seq_one_letter_code
_entity_poly.pdbx_strand_id
1 'polypeptide(L)' 'MPTELDQLISYWKDTLAQHRLLMSPSVIYLVEQTIKRLEELKKIKESK' A
#
# COMPACT_ATOMS: atom_id res chain seq x y z
N MET A 1 -9.58 -10.15 -13.09
CA MET A 1 -8.19 -10.51 -12.72
C MET A 1 -7.64 -9.39 -11.85
N PRO A 2 -6.91 -9.70 -10.76
CA PRO A 2 -6.22 -8.67 -9.98
C PRO A 2 -5.28 -7.89 -10.88
N THR A 3 -5.32 -6.57 -10.81
CA THR A 3 -4.36 -5.73 -11.54
C THR A 3 -3.00 -5.77 -10.84
N GLU A 4 -1.94 -5.39 -11.54
CA GLU A 4 -0.62 -5.20 -10.91
C GLU A 4 -0.70 -4.21 -9.74
N LEU A 5 -1.61 -3.23 -9.82
CA LEU A 5 -1.84 -2.26 -8.77
C LEU A 5 -2.52 -2.88 -7.53
N ASP A 6 -3.46 -3.81 -7.72
CA ASP A 6 -4.07 -4.57 -6.62
C ASP A 6 -3.04 -5.43 -5.89
N GLN A 7 -2.14 -6.06 -6.65
CA GLN A 7 -1.05 -6.86 -6.09
C GLN A 7 -0.08 -6.00 -5.30
N LEU A 8 0.26 -4.81 -5.80
CA LEU A 8 1.16 -3.88 -5.11
C LEU A 8 0.54 -3.33 -3.81
N ILE A 9 -0.74 -2.98 -3.82
CA ILE A 9 -1.47 -2.56 -2.61
C ILE A 9 -1.47 -3.69 -1.56
N SER A 10 -1.74 -4.92 -2.00
CA SER A 10 -1.77 -6.09 -1.12
C SER A 10 -0.40 -6.37 -0.52
N TYR A 11 0.66 -6.33 -1.33
CA TYR A 11 2.04 -6.49 -0.88
C TYR A 11 2.41 -5.52 0.25
N TRP A 12 2.09 -4.24 0.11
CA TRP A 12 2.40 -3.24 1.14
C TRP A 12 1.55 -3.40 2.40
N LYS A 13 0.28 -3.77 2.26
CA LYS A 13 -0.60 -4.08 3.41
C LYS A 13 -0.08 -5.28 4.20
N ASP A 14 0.33 -6.35 3.51
CA ASP A 14 0.88 -7.55 4.13
C ASP A 14 2.25 -7.26 4.77
N THR A 15 3.10 -6.51 4.08
CA THR A 15 4.40 -6.07 4.60
C THR A 15 4.23 -5.29 5.89
N LEU A 16 3.28 -4.34 5.92
CA LEU A 16 2.98 -3.57 7.13
C LEU A 16 2.44 -4.48 8.23
N ALA A 17 1.49 -5.38 7.94
CA ALA A 17 0.91 -6.27 8.94
C ALA A 17 1.94 -7.21 9.58
N GLN A 18 2.84 -7.78 8.77
CA GLN A 18 3.83 -8.76 9.22
C GLN A 18 5.01 -8.12 9.96
N HIS A 19 5.47 -6.95 9.51
CA HIS A 19 6.74 -6.37 9.96
C HIS A 19 6.58 -5.11 10.79
N ARG A 20 5.35 -4.66 11.11
CA ARG A 20 5.10 -3.39 11.84
C ARG A 20 5.96 -3.23 13.09
N LEU A 21 6.08 -4.29 13.89
CA LEU A 21 6.80 -4.26 15.17
C LEU A 21 8.32 -4.13 15.00
N LEU A 22 8.85 -4.42 13.81
CA LEU A 22 10.27 -4.34 13.47
C LEU A 22 10.63 -3.03 12.76
N MET A 23 9.64 -2.21 12.41
CA MET A 23 9.82 -0.96 11.68
C MET A 23 9.91 0.23 12.64
N SER A 24 10.74 1.21 12.29
CA SER A 24 10.69 2.51 12.96
C SER A 24 9.36 3.21 12.68
N PRO A 25 8.89 4.12 13.57
CA PRO A 25 7.68 4.90 13.32
C PRO A 25 7.69 5.66 11.98
N SER A 26 8.86 6.14 11.56
CA SER A 26 9.02 6.82 10.26
C SER A 26 8.80 5.88 9.07
N VAL A 27 9.27 4.64 9.15
CA VAL A 27 9.06 3.63 8.10
C VAL A 27 7.58 3.22 8.05
N ILE A 28 6.93 3.01 9.20
CA ILE A 28 5.50 2.74 9.29
C ILE A 28 4.70 3.84 8.58
N TYR A 29 4.99 5.11 8.90
CA TYR A 29 4.33 6.25 8.28
C TYR A 29 4.52 6.27 6.75
N LEU A 30 5.74 6.03 6.25
CA LEU A 30 6.01 5.99 4.82
C LEU A 30 5.26 4.86 4.10
N VAL A 31 5.16 3.68 4.71
CA VAL A 31 4.40 2.55 4.16
C VAL A 31 2.91 2.88 4.13
N GLU A 32 2.34 3.46 5.20
CA GLU A 32 0.94 3.88 5.24
C GLU A 32 0.62 4.94 4.17
N GLN A 33 1.50 5.93 3.98
CA GLN A 33 1.34 6.94 2.91
C GLN A 33 1.46 6.31 1.51
N THR A 34 2.31 5.30 1.35
CA THR A 34 2.48 4.58 0.08
C THR A 34 1.20 3.83 -0.27
N ILE A 35 0.63 3.08 0.68
CA ILE A 35 -0.65 2.39 0.51
C ILE A 35 -1.75 3.38 0.10
N LYS A 36 -1.86 4.52 0.82
CA LYS A 36 -2.87 5.55 0.52
C LYS A 36 -2.74 6.09 -0.91
N ARG A 37 -1.53 6.42 -1.36
CA ARG A 37 -1.29 6.93 -2.73
C ARG A 37 -1.61 5.89 -3.80
N LEU A 38 -1.32 4.61 -3.55
CA LEU A 38 -1.66 3.53 -4.47
C LEU A 38 -3.18 3.33 -4.58
N GLU A 39 -3.90 3.43 -3.46
CA GLU A 39 -5.37 3.39 -3.46
C GLU A 39 -5.99 4.60 -4.19
N GLU A 40 -5.41 5.79 -4.04
CA GLU A 40 -5.82 6.98 -4.81
C GLU A 40 -5.56 6.78 -6.31
N LEU A 41 -4.38 6.25 -6.69
CA LEU A 41 -4.05 5.94 -8.08
C LEU A 41 -5.03 4.92 -8.68
N LYS A 42 -5.43 3.92 -7.89
CA LYS A 42 -6.42 2.92 -8.30
C LYS A 42 -7.76 3.58 -8.60
N LYS A 43 -8.26 4.42 -7.70
CA LYS A 43 -9.51 5.17 -7.92
C LYS A 43 -9.46 6.02 -9.19
N ILE A 44 -8.34 6.70 -9.44
CA ILE A 44 -8.16 7.51 -10.66
C ILE A 44 -8.20 6.63 -11.92
N LYS A 45 -7.59 5.44 -11.89
CA LYS A 45 -7.61 4.49 -13.02
C LYS A 45 -8.98 3.86 -13.25
N GLU A 46 -9.74 3.59 -12.19
CA GLU A 46 -11.09 3.01 -12.27
C GLU A 46 -12.15 4.04 -12.67
N SER A 47 -11.91 5.33 -12.38
CA SER A 47 -12.81 6.44 -12.76
C SER A 47 -12.57 6.95 -14.18
N LYS A 48 -11.71 6.28 -14.96
CA LYS A 48 -11.30 6.66 -16.30
C LYS A 48 -11.64 5.56 -17.30
#